data_AF-A0A0M3T618-F1
#
_entry.id   AF-A0A0M3T618-F1
#
_cell.length_a   1.000
_cell.length_b   1.000
_cell.length_c   1.000
_cell.angle_alpha   90.00
_cell.angle_beta   90.00
_cell.angle_gamma   90.00
#
_symmetry.space_group_name_H-M   'P 1'
#
loop_
_entity.id
_entity.type
_entity.pdbx_description
1 polymer ?
#
loop_
_entity_poly.entity_id
_entity_poly.type
_entity_poly.pdbx_seq_one_letter_code
_entity_poly.pdbx_strand_id
1 'polypeptide(L)'
;MLLLDSVYKEITHKNSKGQIDELGQWAEAIFSERQISHKTDEIGAAYAQVQDYLATCGCYRSASYAQWEPEDKADPWLIAAAKVLHATVVTNEQAVKPTRNQPLKREPKIPDVAEALGVHTMGLREFYDASGGLTHSAYPIQPAF
;
A
#
# COMPACT_ATOMS: atom_id res chain seq x y z
N MET A 1 -1.08 7.01 14.39
CA MET A 1 -0.34 6.61 13.17
C MET A 1 0.36 5.31 13.47
N LEU A 2 0.07 4.26 12.69
CA LEU A 2 0.51 2.89 12.92
C LEU A 2 1.22 2.43 11.63
N LEU A 3 2.31 1.67 11.76
CA LEU A 3 3.10 1.17 10.63
C LEU A 3 3.21 -0.35 10.71
N LEU A 4 2.97 -1.04 9.59
CA LEU A 4 3.13 -2.50 9.51
C LEU A 4 4.61 -2.87 9.49
N ASP A 5 4.97 -3.97 10.16
CA ASP A 5 6.32 -4.54 10.17
C ASP A 5 6.83 -4.95 8.77
N SER A 6 5.96 -5.44 7.89
CA SER A 6 6.31 -5.75 6.48
C SER A 6 6.69 -4.48 5.70
N VAL A 7 5.89 -3.42 5.84
CA VAL A 7 6.16 -2.11 5.22
C VAL A 7 7.41 -1.47 5.81
N TYR A 8 7.62 -1.61 7.13
CA TYR A 8 8.84 -1.15 7.78
C TYR A 8 10.09 -1.81 7.19
N LYS A 9 10.04 -3.11 6.89
CA LYS A 9 11.18 -3.83 6.28
C LYS A 9 11.49 -3.36 4.86
N GLU A 10 10.47 -3.03 4.08
CA GLU A 10 10.66 -2.51 2.72
C GLU A 10 11.30 -1.11 2.75
N ILE A 11 10.80 -0.23 3.63
CA ILE A 11 11.27 1.15 3.76
C ILE A 11 12.66 1.23 4.42
N THR A 12 12.99 0.32 5.34
CA THR A 12 14.32 0.26 5.98
C THR A 12 15.31 -0.61 5.21
N HIS A 13 14.94 -1.10 4.03
CA HIS A 13 15.81 -1.94 3.23
C HIS A 13 17.04 -1.13 2.78
N LYS A 14 18.23 -1.68 3.06
CA LYS A 14 19.48 -1.07 2.64
C LYS A 14 19.58 -1.13 1.11
N ASN A 15 19.94 0.00 0.50
CA ASN A 15 20.22 0.03 -0.93
C ASN A 15 21.45 -0.85 -1.27
N SER A 16 21.76 -1.00 -2.56
CA SER A 16 22.90 -1.80 -3.05
C SER A 16 24.28 -1.36 -2.51
N LYS A 17 24.36 -0.22 -1.82
CA LYS A 17 25.56 0.32 -1.17
C LYS A 17 25.54 0.14 0.36
N GLY A 18 24.55 -0.56 0.92
CA GLY A 18 24.42 -0.80 2.35
C GLY A 18 23.89 0.39 3.15
N GLN A 19 23.38 1.44 2.49
CA GLN A 19 22.89 2.66 3.12
C GLN A 19 21.36 2.66 3.18
N ILE A 20 20.82 3.17 4.27
CA ILE A 20 19.39 3.44 4.46
C ILE A 20 19.14 4.88 3.98
N ASP A 21 18.13 5.07 3.14
CA ASP A 21 17.77 6.40 2.64
C ASP A 21 17.11 7.28 3.72
N GLU A 22 16.88 8.56 3.40
CA GLU A 22 16.29 9.51 4.35
C GLU A 22 14.89 9.08 4.84
N LEU A 23 14.12 8.41 3.98
CA LEU A 23 12.81 7.88 4.32
C LEU A 23 12.91 6.71 5.31
N GLY A 24 13.85 5.80 5.09
CA GLY A 24 14.19 4.71 5.99
C GLY A 24 14.67 5.20 7.35
N GLN A 25 15.57 6.19 7.38
CA GLN A 25 16.06 6.77 8.64
C GLN A 25 14.93 7.46 9.44
N TRP A 26 14.06 8.19 8.76
CA TRP A 26 12.89 8.79 9.39
C TRP A 26 11.91 7.72 9.91
N ALA A 27 11.70 6.65 9.14
CA ALA A 27 10.85 5.54 9.55
C ALA A 27 11.40 4.80 10.78
N GLU A 28 12.71 4.55 10.86
CA GLU A 28 13.37 3.99 12.05
C GLU A 28 13.17 4.89 13.27
N ALA A 29 13.35 6.19 13.10
CA ALA A 29 13.28 7.16 14.21
C ALA A 29 11.87 7.29 14.81
N ILE A 30 10.81 7.14 14.01
CA ILE A 30 9.43 7.33 14.47
C ILE A 30 8.74 6.00 14.83
N PHE A 31 9.07 4.90 14.14
CA PHE A 31 8.27 3.66 14.18
C PHE A 31 9.03 2.42 14.68
N SER A 32 10.30 2.51 15.06
CA SER A 32 11.09 1.38 15.58
C SER A 32 10.39 0.58 16.68
N GLU A 33 9.63 1.23 17.56
CA GLU A 33 8.89 0.60 18.67
C GLU A 33 7.36 0.55 18.49
N ARG A 34 6.82 1.00 17.34
CA ARG A 34 5.37 1.12 17.08
C ARG A 34 4.88 0.25 15.92
N GLN A 35 5.61 -0.81 15.62
CA GLN A 35 5.30 -1.73 14.53
C GLN A 35 4.15 -2.64 14.91
N ILE A 36 3.14 -2.73 14.05
CA ILE A 36 2.12 -3.77 14.15
C ILE A 36 2.60 -4.96 13.34
N SER A 37 2.65 -6.14 13.97
CA SER A 37 2.92 -7.37 13.25
C SER A 37 1.76 -7.69 12.31
N HIS A 38 2.06 -7.88 11.03
CA HIS A 38 1.10 -8.38 10.03
C HIS A 38 0.70 -9.85 10.28
N LYS A 39 1.36 -10.55 11.20
CA LYS A 39 1.11 -11.97 11.53
C LYS A 39 0.14 -12.17 12.69
N THR A 40 -0.94 -11.40 12.75
CA THR A 40 -2.07 -11.76 13.60
C THR A 40 -2.99 -12.71 12.83
N ASP A 41 -3.69 -13.59 13.55
CA ASP A 41 -4.62 -14.56 12.92
C ASP A 41 -5.67 -13.86 12.04
N GLU A 42 -6.11 -12.67 12.47
CA GLU A 42 -7.10 -11.84 11.77
C GLU A 42 -6.55 -11.25 10.47
N ILE A 43 -5.31 -10.71 10.50
CA ILE A 43 -4.66 -10.16 9.30
C ILE A 43 -4.28 -11.29 8.33
N GLY A 44 -3.85 -12.44 8.84
CA GLY A 44 -3.62 -13.64 8.03
C GLY A 44 -4.89 -14.14 7.34
N ALA A 45 -6.02 -14.15 8.04
CA ALA A 45 -7.32 -14.49 7.44
C ALA A 45 -7.75 -13.47 6.38
N ALA A 46 -7.52 -12.16 6.60
CA ALA A 46 -7.78 -11.14 5.61
C ALA A 46 -6.85 -11.24 4.39
N TYR A 47 -5.59 -11.61 4.58
CA TYR A 47 -4.65 -11.88 3.49
C TYR A 47 -5.12 -13.06 2.62
N ALA A 48 -5.60 -14.14 3.24
CA ALA A 48 -6.18 -15.25 2.49
C ALA A 48 -7.38 -14.81 1.64
N GLN A 49 -8.21 -13.87 2.12
CA GLN A 49 -9.30 -13.28 1.34
C GLN A 49 -8.80 -12.45 0.15
N VAL A 50 -7.67 -11.73 0.31
CA VAL A 50 -7.03 -10.99 -0.79
C VAL A 50 -6.59 -11.96 -1.89
N GLN A 51 -5.90 -13.05 -1.51
CA GLN A 51 -5.43 -14.07 -2.45
C GLN A 51 -6.59 -14.81 -3.13
N ASP A 52 -7.63 -15.17 -2.37
CA ASP A 52 -8.83 -15.82 -2.91
C ASP A 52 -9.57 -14.91 -3.90
N TYR A 53 -9.72 -13.61 -3.60
CA TYR A 53 -10.32 -12.66 -4.53
C TYR A 53 -9.54 -12.57 -5.84
N LEU A 54 -8.21 -12.46 -5.78
CA LEU A 54 -7.35 -12.40 -6.96
C LEU A 54 -7.50 -13.63 -7.86
N ALA A 55 -7.65 -14.81 -7.26
CA ALA A 55 -7.80 -16.07 -7.98
C ALA A 55 -9.23 -16.28 -8.54
N THR A 56 -10.27 -15.83 -7.83
CA THR A 56 -11.67 -16.18 -8.14
C THR A 56 -12.44 -15.11 -8.92
N CYS A 57 -12.09 -13.83 -8.81
CA CYS A 57 -12.86 -12.73 -9.42
C CYS A 57 -12.85 -12.77 -10.97
N GLY A 58 -11.90 -13.47 -11.59
CA GLY A 58 -11.73 -13.55 -13.04
C GLY A 58 -11.21 -12.26 -13.68
N CYS A 59 -10.85 -11.26 -12.88
CA CYS A 59 -10.29 -9.98 -13.33
C CYS A 59 -8.76 -10.02 -13.48
N TYR A 60 -8.09 -11.05 -12.94
CA TYR A 60 -6.64 -11.22 -13.00
C TYR A 60 -6.26 -12.57 -13.58
N ARG A 61 -5.16 -12.62 -14.31
CA ARG A 61 -4.54 -13.88 -14.79
C ARG A 61 -3.57 -14.42 -13.74
N SER A 62 -3.25 -15.70 -13.79
CA SER A 62 -2.27 -16.32 -12.87
C SER A 62 -0.93 -15.59 -12.82
N ALA A 63 -0.41 -15.15 -13.97
CA ALA A 63 0.82 -14.36 -14.03
C ALA A 63 0.73 -12.98 -13.34
N SER A 64 -0.48 -12.44 -13.15
CA SER A 64 -0.72 -11.17 -12.47
C SER A 64 -0.67 -11.36 -10.96
N TYR A 65 -1.51 -12.23 -10.41
CA TYR A 65 -1.56 -12.42 -8.95
C TYR A 65 -0.37 -13.21 -8.39
N ALA A 66 0.35 -13.98 -9.22
CA ALA A 66 1.64 -14.60 -8.82
C ALA A 66 2.70 -13.55 -8.41
N GLN A 67 2.56 -12.28 -8.83
CA GLN A 67 3.45 -11.20 -8.36
C GLN A 67 3.14 -10.76 -6.93
N TRP A 68 1.96 -11.12 -6.41
CA TRP A 68 1.51 -10.86 -5.05
C TRP A 68 1.47 -12.13 -4.18
N GLU A 69 1.89 -13.28 -4.71
CA GLU A 69 2.06 -14.52 -3.93
C GLU A 69 3.26 -14.49 -2.96
N PRO A 70 4.42 -13.88 -3.29
CA PRO A 70 5.55 -13.83 -2.36
C PRO A 70 5.19 -13.17 -1.02
N GLU A 71 5.50 -13.84 0.09
CA GLU A 71 5.13 -13.38 1.46
C GLU A 71 5.78 -12.03 1.81
N ASP A 72 6.92 -11.71 1.20
CA ASP A 72 7.65 -10.46 1.35
C ASP A 72 7.01 -9.27 0.61
N LYS A 73 5.99 -9.52 -0.22
CA LYS A 73 5.28 -8.46 -0.95
C LYS A 73 4.33 -7.71 -0.02
N ALA A 74 4.60 -6.43 0.25
CA ALA A 74 3.84 -5.65 1.22
C ALA A 74 2.41 -5.30 0.78
N ASP A 75 2.16 -5.15 -0.53
CA ASP A 75 0.87 -4.70 -1.08
C ASP A 75 -0.35 -5.52 -0.58
N PRO A 76 -0.38 -6.87 -0.69
CA PRO A 76 -1.49 -7.67 -0.19
C PRO A 76 -1.65 -7.59 1.35
N TRP A 77 -0.54 -7.51 2.09
CA TRP A 77 -0.57 -7.35 3.55
C TRP A 77 -1.13 -5.99 3.98
N LEU A 78 -0.80 -4.93 3.24
CA LEU A 78 -1.30 -3.58 3.49
C LEU A 78 -2.82 -3.52 3.39
N ILE A 79 -3.39 -4.15 2.37
CA ILE A 79 -4.85 -4.23 2.18
C ILE A 79 -5.49 -5.08 3.28
N ALA A 80 -4.90 -6.23 3.59
CA ALA A 80 -5.39 -7.12 4.65
C ALA A 80 -5.42 -6.41 6.01
N ALA A 81 -4.34 -5.75 6.39
CA ALA A 81 -4.26 -4.99 7.64
C ALA A 81 -5.25 -3.83 7.66
N ALA A 82 -5.39 -3.09 6.57
CA ALA A 82 -6.35 -1.99 6.49
C ALA A 82 -7.80 -2.48 6.61
N LYS A 83 -8.11 -3.66 6.07
CA LYS A 83 -9.42 -4.31 6.24
C LYS A 83 -9.72 -4.64 7.69
N VAL A 84 -8.78 -5.26 8.41
CA VAL A 84 -8.95 -5.66 9.82
C VAL A 84 -9.01 -4.44 10.74
N LEU A 85 -8.14 -3.46 10.50
CA LEU A 85 -8.03 -2.26 11.35
C LEU A 85 -9.04 -1.17 10.99
N HIS A 86 -9.92 -1.40 10.00
CA HIS A 86 -10.83 -0.40 9.44
C HIS A 86 -10.13 0.91 9.06
N ALA A 87 -8.91 0.80 8.53
CA ALA A 87 -8.07 1.92 8.14
C ALA A 87 -8.24 2.28 6.66
N THR A 88 -7.86 3.50 6.30
CA THR A 88 -7.75 3.92 4.89
C THR A 88 -6.32 3.75 4.41
N VAL A 89 -6.14 3.16 3.23
CA VAL A 89 -4.82 3.07 2.58
C VAL A 89 -4.55 4.35 1.79
N VAL A 90 -3.42 5.00 2.08
CA VAL A 90 -2.97 6.15 1.30
C VAL A 90 -2.00 5.66 0.24
N THR A 91 -2.33 5.85 -1.04
CA THR A 91 -1.49 5.42 -2.16
C THR A 91 -1.62 6.38 -3.34
N ASN A 92 -0.53 6.55 -4.09
CA ASN A 92 -0.52 7.34 -5.33
C ASN A 92 -0.74 6.47 -6.58
N GLU A 93 -0.99 5.17 -6.41
CA GLU A 93 -1.38 4.31 -7.51
C GLU A 93 -2.72 4.74 -8.10
N GLN A 94 -2.84 4.66 -9.43
CA GLN A 94 -4.12 4.86 -10.11
C GLN A 94 -4.82 3.52 -10.32
N ALA A 95 -6.12 3.48 -10.00
CA ALA A 95 -7.00 2.36 -10.29
C ALA A 95 -7.08 2.10 -11.79
N VAL A 96 -6.97 0.83 -12.20
CA VAL A 96 -7.09 0.40 -13.60
C VAL A 96 -8.46 -0.21 -13.87
N LYS A 97 -9.18 -0.63 -12.81
CA LYS A 97 -10.52 -1.23 -12.83
C LYS A 97 -10.63 -2.40 -13.79
N PRO A 98 -9.87 -3.50 -13.55
CA PRO A 98 -9.95 -4.68 -14.39
C PRO A 98 -11.35 -5.25 -14.40
N THR A 99 -11.75 -5.81 -15.56
CA THR A 99 -13.03 -6.51 -15.71
C THR A 99 -12.78 -7.93 -16.19
N ARG A 100 -13.76 -8.82 -15.97
CA ARG A 100 -13.69 -10.21 -16.44
C ARG A 100 -13.49 -10.34 -17.95
N ASN A 101 -13.96 -9.36 -18.72
CA ASN A 101 -13.81 -9.32 -20.18
C ASN A 101 -12.41 -8.84 -20.62
N GLN A 102 -11.70 -8.11 -19.75
CA GLN A 102 -10.35 -7.62 -19.98
C GLN A 102 -9.47 -7.89 -18.74
N PRO A 103 -9.17 -9.17 -18.47
CA PRO A 103 -8.40 -9.53 -17.28
C PRO A 103 -6.97 -9.05 -17.39
N LEU A 104 -6.45 -8.49 -16.29
CA LEU A 104 -5.11 -7.95 -16.24
C LEU A 104 -4.05 -9.06 -16.27
N LYS A 105 -2.96 -8.78 -17.00
CA LYS A 105 -1.76 -9.62 -17.07
C LYS A 105 -0.57 -9.05 -16.28
N ARG A 106 -0.68 -7.81 -15.83
CA ARG A 106 0.34 -7.09 -15.06
C ARG A 106 0.00 -7.13 -13.58
N GLU A 107 0.92 -6.70 -12.73
CA GLU A 107 0.73 -6.57 -11.29
C GLU A 107 -0.64 -5.95 -10.94
N PRO A 108 -1.39 -6.54 -9.98
CA PRO A 108 -2.60 -5.93 -9.44
C PRO A 108 -2.30 -4.55 -8.86
N LYS A 109 -3.31 -3.69 -8.84
CA LYS A 109 -3.22 -2.35 -8.25
C LYS A 109 -3.92 -2.32 -6.91
N ILE A 110 -3.27 -1.68 -5.93
CA ILE A 110 -3.79 -1.53 -4.57
C ILE A 110 -5.23 -0.99 -4.58
N PRO A 111 -5.55 0.13 -5.25
CA PRO A 111 -6.90 0.69 -5.19
C PRO A 111 -7.98 -0.25 -5.75
N ASP A 112 -7.68 -1.03 -6.81
CA ASP A 112 -8.66 -1.96 -7.41
C ASP A 112 -9.00 -3.12 -6.47
N VAL A 113 -7.98 -3.71 -5.83
CA VAL A 113 -8.16 -4.84 -4.93
C VAL A 113 -8.73 -4.38 -3.58
N ALA A 114 -8.29 -3.23 -3.09
CA ALA A 114 -8.82 -2.62 -1.87
C ALA A 114 -10.31 -2.28 -2.00
N GLU A 115 -10.73 -1.65 -3.09
CA GLU A 115 -12.14 -1.31 -3.36
C GLU A 115 -13.02 -2.56 -3.35
N ALA A 116 -12.58 -3.64 -4.03
CA ALA A 116 -13.32 -4.90 -4.09
C ALA A 116 -13.47 -5.60 -2.72
N LEU A 117 -12.53 -5.36 -1.81
CA LEU A 117 -12.55 -5.92 -0.45
C LEU A 117 -13.17 -4.95 0.57
N GLY A 118 -13.72 -3.81 0.12
CA GLY A 118 -14.36 -2.81 0.97
C GLY A 118 -13.38 -1.97 1.80
N VAL A 119 -12.12 -1.89 1.38
CA VAL A 119 -11.08 -1.06 2.00
C VAL A 119 -11.03 0.28 1.27
N HIS A 120 -11.11 1.38 2.02
CA HIS A 120 -11.03 2.70 1.43
C HIS A 120 -9.59 3.03 1.04
N THR A 121 -9.42 3.68 -0.11
CA THR A 121 -8.12 4.21 -0.55
C THR A 121 -8.26 5.69 -0.88
N MET A 122 -7.21 6.46 -0.64
CA MET A 122 -7.15 7.88 -0.99
C MET A 122 -5.75 8.26 -1.47
N GLY A 123 -5.67 9.31 -2.29
CA GLY A 123 -4.40 9.86 -2.74
C GLY A 123 -3.66 10.61 -1.63
N LEU A 124 -2.33 10.75 -1.75
CA LEU A 124 -1.55 11.53 -0.78
C LEU A 124 -2.04 12.98 -0.67
N ARG A 125 -2.43 13.59 -1.80
CA ARG A 125 -3.00 14.95 -1.84
C ARG A 125 -4.30 15.04 -1.03
N GLU A 126 -5.21 14.10 -1.25
CA GLU A 126 -6.50 14.01 -0.55
C GLU A 126 -6.30 13.79 0.94
N PHE A 127 -5.36 12.92 1.33
CA PHE A 127 -4.99 12.71 2.73
C PHE A 127 -4.51 13.99 3.40
N TYR A 128 -3.65 14.75 2.74
CA TYR A 128 -3.15 16.01 3.27
C TYR A 128 -4.23 17.10 3.38
N ASP A 129 -5.11 17.20 2.38
CA ASP A 129 -6.23 18.13 2.39
C ASP A 129 -7.25 17.75 3.50
N ALA A 130 -7.51 16.45 3.70
CA ALA A 130 -8.41 15.94 4.75
C ALA A 130 -7.81 16.02 6.18
N SER A 131 -6.49 15.90 6.32
CA SER A 131 -5.80 15.98 7.62
C SER A 131 -5.53 17.41 8.09
N GLY A 132 -5.79 18.42 7.25
CA GLY A 132 -5.54 19.83 7.55
C GLY A 132 -4.06 20.19 7.68
N GLY A 133 -3.15 19.32 7.22
CA GLY A 133 -1.70 19.47 7.37
C GLY A 133 -1.05 20.36 6.31
N LEU A 134 -1.77 20.72 5.24
CA LEU A 134 -1.28 21.67 4.23
C LEU A 134 -1.77 23.08 4.55
N THR A 135 -0.91 23.89 5.18
CA THR A 135 -1.02 25.35 5.01
C THR A 135 -0.71 25.68 3.56
N HIS A 136 -1.65 26.31 2.87
CA HIS A 136 -1.48 26.77 1.49
C HIS A 136 -0.31 27.77 1.42
N SER A 137 0.90 27.30 1.17
CA SER A 137 2.05 28.19 0.91
C SER A 137 1.99 28.63 -0.54
N ALA A 138 2.16 29.93 -0.79
CA ALA A 138 2.30 30.44 -2.15
C ALA A 138 3.52 29.76 -2.79
N TYR A 139 3.32 29.08 -3.93
CA TYR A 139 4.43 28.60 -4.75
C TYR A 139 5.36 29.80 -5.02
N PRO A 140 6.67 29.74 -4.70
CA PRO A 140 7.58 30.79 -5.10
C PRO A 140 7.62 30.76 -6.64
N ILE A 141 7.02 31.78 -7.24
CA ILE A 141 7.10 32.05 -8.67
C ILE A 141 8.60 32.10 -8.98
N GLN A 142 9.10 31.13 -9.77
CA GLN A 142 10.47 31.19 -10.23
C GLN A 142 10.65 32.50 -11.00
N PRO A 143 11.72 33.28 -10.74
CA PRO A 143 11.95 34.50 -11.51
C PRO A 143 12.15 34.09 -12.98
N ALA A 144 11.34 34.69 -13.85
CA ALA A 144 11.53 34.58 -15.28
C ALA A 144 12.94 35.11 -15.61
N PHE A 145 13.76 34.26 -16.23
CA PHE A 145 15.03 34.66 -16.85
C PHE A 145 14.78 35.44 -18.12
#